data_AF-A0A7C8M2I9-F1
#
_entry.id   AF-A0A7C8M2I9-F1
#
_cell.length_a   1.000
_cell.length_b   1.000
_cell.length_c   1.000
_cell.angle_alpha   90.00
_cell.angle_beta   90.00
_cell.angle_gamma   90.00
#
_symmetry.space_group_name_H-M   'P 1'
#
loop_
_entity.id
_entity.type
_entity.pdbx_description
1 polymer ?
#
loop_
_entity_poly.entity_id
_entity_poly.type
_entity_poly.pdbx_seq_one_letter_code
_entity_poly.pdbx_strand_id
1 'polypeptide(L)'
;MPSATTTAPPVPLSTPITASRFSDALTTLPLSALYAKAAELRNSIAHLQRSNAELEDYIRAHDADADADDNDRECYEALLENKDVVARFAERIALVRREVEDVRGLPWRE
;
A
#
# COMPACT_ATOMS: atom_id res chain seq x y z
N MET A 1 47.09 -5.29 12.73
CA MET A 1 45.84 -5.53 11.99
C MET A 1 44.68 -5.25 12.92
N PRO A 2 43.85 -4.25 12.61
CA PRO A 2 42.41 -4.42 12.82
C PRO A 2 41.64 -4.02 11.56
N SER A 3 40.88 -4.98 11.02
CA SER A 3 39.95 -4.77 9.92
C SER A 3 38.79 -3.90 10.41
N ALA A 4 38.69 -2.68 9.88
CA ALA A 4 37.49 -1.86 10.04
C ALA A 4 36.40 -2.46 9.15
N THR A 5 35.46 -3.19 9.75
CA THR A 5 34.21 -3.55 9.10
C THR A 5 33.39 -2.28 8.91
N THR A 6 33.51 -1.67 7.73
CA THR A 6 32.60 -0.64 7.24
C THR A 6 31.20 -1.25 7.19
N THR A 7 30.40 -0.95 8.21
CA THR A 7 28.96 -1.15 8.18
C THR A 7 28.42 -0.14 7.16
N ALA A 8 28.01 -0.64 6.00
CA ALA A 8 27.27 0.16 5.04
C ALA A 8 25.97 0.65 5.72
N PRO A 9 25.60 1.94 5.57
CA PRO A 9 24.34 2.42 6.11
C PRO A 9 23.18 1.62 5.51
N PRO A 10 22.13 1.32 6.29
CA PRO A 10 20.95 0.66 5.76
C PRO A 10 20.38 1.52 4.65
N VAL A 11 20.24 0.93 3.46
CA VAL A 11 19.48 1.52 2.36
C VAL A 11 18.07 1.80 2.90
N PRO A 12 17.58 3.04 2.89
CA PRO A 12 16.25 3.31 3.41
C PRO A 12 15.26 2.54 2.55
N LEU A 13 14.50 1.65 3.20
CA LEU A 13 13.30 1.03 2.65
C LEU A 13 12.48 2.13 1.98
N SER A 14 12.15 1.95 0.70
CA SER A 14 11.45 2.92 -0.16
C SER A 14 10.37 3.67 0.63
N THR A 15 10.67 4.89 1.08
CA THR A 15 9.73 5.64 1.94
C THR A 15 8.48 5.94 1.13
N PRO A 16 7.28 5.55 1.61
CA PRO A 16 6.05 5.82 0.90
C PRO A 16 5.90 7.31 0.60
N ILE A 17 5.47 7.66 -0.63
CA ILE A 17 5.17 9.05 -0.96
C ILE A 17 4.05 9.56 -0.03
N THR A 18 4.24 10.75 0.55
CA THR A 18 3.25 11.34 1.44
C THR A 18 1.98 11.73 0.68
N ALA A 19 0.84 11.75 1.37
CA ALA A 19 -0.44 12.16 0.79
C ALA A 19 -0.37 13.57 0.17
N SER A 20 0.34 14.51 0.80
CA SER A 20 0.55 15.87 0.28
C SER A 20 1.30 15.84 -1.06
N ARG A 21 2.46 15.17 -1.13
CA ARG A 21 3.24 15.09 -2.38
C ARG A 21 2.47 14.39 -3.49
N PHE A 22 1.66 13.39 -3.13
CA PHE A 22 0.77 12.73 -4.07
C PHE A 22 -0.27 13.72 -4.64
N SER A 23 -0.98 14.46 -3.78
CA SER A 23 -1.97 15.45 -4.19
C SER A 23 -1.37 16.54 -5.08
N ASP A 24 -0.18 17.04 -4.74
CA ASP A 24 0.49 18.08 -5.55
C ASP A 24 0.76 17.57 -6.97
N ALA A 25 1.19 16.31 -7.12
CA ALA A 25 1.45 15.72 -8.42
C ALA A 25 0.19 15.60 -9.29
N LEU A 26 -0.99 15.34 -8.68
CA LEU A 26 -2.26 15.18 -9.41
C LEU A 26 -2.64 16.43 -10.22
N THR A 27 -2.32 17.62 -9.71
CA THR A 27 -2.66 18.90 -10.33
C THR A 27 -2.08 19.08 -11.73
N THR A 28 -1.01 18.37 -12.05
CA THR A 28 -0.32 18.46 -13.35
C THR A 28 -0.74 17.37 -14.34
N LEU A 29 -1.55 16.39 -13.91
CA LEU A 29 -1.92 15.24 -14.72
C LEU A 29 -3.15 15.51 -15.60
N PRO A 30 -3.19 15.01 -16.85
CA PRO A 30 -4.41 15.02 -17.65
C PRO A 30 -5.47 14.10 -17.01
N LEU A 31 -6.75 14.36 -17.32
CA LEU A 31 -7.88 13.63 -16.72
C LEU A 31 -7.81 12.11 -16.96
N SER A 32 -7.36 11.68 -18.15
CA SER A 32 -7.16 10.25 -18.44
C SER A 32 -6.13 9.58 -17.53
N ALA A 33 -5.06 10.29 -17.18
CA ALA A 33 -4.03 9.79 -16.26
C ALA A 33 -4.55 9.70 -14.83
N LEU A 34 -5.46 10.60 -14.41
CA LEU A 34 -6.12 10.50 -13.11
C LEU A 34 -6.97 9.23 -12.99
N TYR A 35 -7.83 8.96 -13.99
CA TYR A 35 -8.63 7.73 -14.00
C TYR A 35 -7.77 6.48 -14.11
N ALA A 36 -6.74 6.49 -14.96
CA ALA A 36 -5.79 5.39 -15.03
C ALA A 36 -5.11 5.12 -13.68
N LYS A 37 -4.74 6.19 -12.94
CA LYS A 37 -4.14 6.04 -11.62
C LYS A 37 -5.11 5.46 -10.59
N ALA A 38 -6.36 5.88 -10.60
CA ALA A 38 -7.38 5.35 -9.70
C ALA A 38 -7.72 3.87 -9.99
N ALA A 39 -7.72 3.47 -11.26
CA ALA A 39 -7.87 2.08 -11.68
C ALA A 39 -6.66 1.22 -11.26
N GLU A 40 -5.43 1.72 -11.44
CA GLU A 40 -4.21 1.06 -10.97
C GLU A 40 -4.26 0.79 -9.46
N LEU A 41 -4.61 1.82 -8.67
CA LEU A 41 -4.73 1.70 -7.21
C LEU A 41 -5.80 0.68 -6.79
N ARG A 42 -6.95 0.66 -7.48
CA ARG A 42 -8.01 -0.33 -7.21
C ARG A 42 -7.56 -1.76 -7.51
N ASN A 43 -6.85 -1.95 -8.62
CA ASN A 43 -6.29 -3.26 -8.96
C ASN A 43 -5.29 -3.70 -7.89
N SER A 44 -4.40 -2.81 -7.44
CA SER A 44 -3.48 -3.12 -6.34
C SER A 44 -4.19 -3.46 -5.03
N ILE A 45 -5.25 -2.72 -4.66
CA ILE A 45 -6.08 -3.04 -3.49
C ILE A 45 -6.72 -4.42 -3.65
N ALA A 46 -7.31 -4.73 -4.81
CA ALA A 46 -7.98 -6.01 -5.04
C ALA A 46 -6.98 -7.19 -4.94
N HIS A 47 -5.75 -7.01 -5.43
CA HIS A 47 -4.68 -7.99 -5.28
C HIS A 47 -4.28 -8.16 -3.80
N LEU A 48 -4.07 -7.07 -3.06
CA LEU A 48 -3.71 -7.13 -1.64
C LEU A 48 -4.82 -7.75 -0.79
N GLN A 49 -6.08 -7.43 -1.06
CA GLN A 49 -7.21 -8.01 -0.33
C GLN A 49 -7.32 -9.52 -0.55
N ARG A 50 -7.03 -10.01 -1.77
CA ARG A 50 -6.97 -11.44 -2.05
C ARG A 50 -5.82 -12.12 -1.29
N SER A 51 -4.62 -11.52 -1.33
CA SER A 51 -3.47 -12.02 -0.57
C SER A 51 -3.72 -12.02 0.94
N ASN A 52 -4.42 -11.01 1.46
CA ASN A 52 -4.80 -10.94 2.87
C ASN A 52 -5.79 -12.04 3.26
N ALA A 53 -6.76 -12.36 2.39
CA ALA A 53 -7.69 -13.46 2.65
C ALA A 53 -6.95 -14.80 2.71
N GLU A 54 -5.99 -15.03 1.81
CA GLU A 54 -5.14 -16.23 1.80
C GLU A 54 -4.28 -16.32 3.08
N LEU A 55 -3.69 -15.21 3.53
CA LEU A 55 -2.94 -15.13 4.78
C LEU A 55 -3.82 -15.36 6.01
N GLU A 56 -5.02 -14.78 6.05
CA GLU A 56 -5.96 -14.98 7.16
C GLU A 56 -6.40 -16.45 7.28
N ASP A 57 -6.60 -17.14 6.16
CA ASP A 57 -6.92 -18.57 6.14
C ASP A 57 -5.73 -19.43 6.60
N TYR A 58 -4.50 -19.07 6.19
CA TYR A 58 -3.28 -19.73 6.65
C TYR A 58 -3.09 -19.59 8.17
N ILE A 59 -3.15 -18.36 8.68
CA ILE A 59 -3.03 -18.06 10.11
C ILE A 59 -4.09 -18.83 10.89
N ARG A 60 -5.36 -18.79 10.47
CA ARG A 60 -6.46 -19.50 11.17
C ARG A 60 -6.25 -21.01 11.21
N ALA A 61 -5.67 -21.59 10.15
CA ALA A 61 -5.39 -23.03 10.11
C ALA A 61 -4.26 -23.42 11.07
N HIS A 62 -3.30 -22.53 11.32
CA HIS A 62 -2.11 -22.80 12.14
C HIS A 62 -2.24 -22.34 13.61
N ASP A 63 -3.13 -21.37 13.91
CA ASP A 63 -3.42 -20.89 15.28
C ASP A 63 -4.01 -21.99 16.20
N ALA A 64 -4.40 -23.14 15.64
CA ALA A 64 -4.84 -24.33 16.39
C ALA A 64 -3.67 -25.18 16.93
N ASP A 65 -2.45 -24.99 16.44
CA ASP A 65 -1.24 -25.66 16.90
C ASP A 65 -0.56 -24.80 17.98
N ALA A 66 -0.30 -25.39 19.16
CA ALA A 66 0.19 -24.67 20.34
C ALA A 66 1.64 -24.16 20.23
N ASP A 67 2.34 -24.51 19.14
CA ASP A 67 3.72 -24.15 18.85
C ASP A 67 3.75 -23.21 17.63
N ALA A 68 3.24 -21.99 17.78
CA ALA A 68 3.33 -20.96 16.74
C ALA A 68 4.81 -20.65 16.45
N ASP A 69 5.26 -20.95 15.25
CA ASP A 69 6.65 -20.73 14.80
C ASP A 69 6.84 -19.27 14.34
N ASP A 70 8.08 -18.83 14.18
CA ASP A 70 8.43 -17.48 13.72
C ASP A 70 7.72 -17.11 12.39
N ASN A 71 7.39 -18.10 11.56
CA ASN A 71 6.66 -17.94 10.30
C ASN A 71 5.22 -17.44 10.48
N ASP A 72 4.51 -17.84 11.54
CA ASP A 72 3.14 -17.37 11.79
C ASP A 72 3.11 -15.90 12.16
N ARG A 73 4.11 -15.48 12.94
CA ARG A 73 4.31 -14.08 13.31
C ARG A 73 4.60 -13.23 12.07
N GLU A 74 5.47 -13.68 11.19
CA GLU A 74 5.75 -12.99 9.92
C GLU A 74 4.50 -12.86 9.04
N CYS A 75 3.67 -13.91 8.96
CA CYS A 75 2.39 -13.85 8.24
C CYS A 75 1.42 -12.84 8.86
N TYR A 76 1.35 -12.77 10.18
CA TYR A 76 0.50 -11.81 10.89
C TYR A 76 0.97 -10.36 10.70
N GLU A 77 2.29 -10.12 10.79
CA GLU A 77 2.88 -8.81 10.54
C GLU A 77 2.65 -8.37 9.08
N ALA A 78 2.87 -9.25 8.11
CA ALA A 78 2.60 -8.98 6.69
C ALA A 78 1.11 -8.64 6.45
N LEU A 79 0.19 -9.33 7.14
CA LEU A 79 -1.24 -9.04 7.06
C LEU A 79 -1.57 -7.62 7.56
N LEU A 80 -0.97 -7.20 8.68
CA LEU A 80 -1.15 -5.87 9.24
C LEU A 80 -0.58 -4.79 8.31
N GLU A 81 0.64 -4.98 7.80
CA GLU A 81 1.27 -4.05 6.87
C GLU A 81 0.46 -3.90 5.58
N ASN A 82 -0.06 -5.00 5.03
CA ASN A 82 -0.91 -4.96 3.84
C ASN A 82 -2.21 -4.18 4.10
N LYS A 83 -2.81 -4.30 5.29
CA LYS A 83 -4.01 -3.52 5.66
C LYS A 83 -3.70 -2.01 5.69
N ASP A 84 -2.55 -1.62 6.20
CA ASP A 84 -2.08 -0.23 6.15
C ASP A 84 -1.85 0.26 4.72
N VAL A 85 -1.28 -0.58 3.85
CA VAL A 85 -1.08 -0.25 2.43
C VAL A 85 -2.43 -0.06 1.72
N VAL A 86 -3.41 -0.93 1.98
CA VAL A 86 -4.78 -0.80 1.45
C VAL A 86 -5.41 0.54 1.89
N ALA A 87 -5.28 0.90 3.17
CA ALA A 87 -5.81 2.17 3.68
C ALA A 87 -5.17 3.38 2.97
N ARG A 88 -3.84 3.36 2.78
CA ARG A 88 -3.12 4.42 2.06
C ARG A 88 -3.51 4.50 0.59
N PHE A 89 -3.75 3.36 -0.08
CA PHE A 89 -4.21 3.36 -1.47
C PHE A 89 -5.65 3.88 -1.60
N ALA A 90 -6.53 3.54 -0.65
CA ALA A 90 -7.88 4.08 -0.58
C ALA A 90 -7.89 5.60 -0.36
N GLU A 91 -7.04 6.11 0.54
CA GLU A 91 -6.83 7.55 0.73
C GLU A 91 -6.39 8.23 -0.58
N ARG A 92 -5.45 7.63 -1.31
CA ARG A 92 -4.99 8.17 -2.60
C ARG A 92 -6.09 8.17 -3.65
N ILE A 93 -6.94 7.16 -3.71
CA ILE A 93 -8.13 7.17 -4.59
C ILE A 93 -9.05 8.34 -4.23
N ALA A 94 -9.28 8.60 -2.94
CA ALA A 94 -10.08 9.74 -2.49
C ALA A 94 -9.45 11.09 -2.91
N LEU A 95 -8.12 11.21 -2.87
CA LEU A 95 -7.42 12.40 -3.37
C LEU A 95 -7.58 12.58 -4.88
N VAL A 96 -7.49 11.50 -5.66
CA VAL A 96 -7.75 11.54 -7.11
C VAL A 96 -9.18 11.97 -7.40
N ARG A 97 -10.14 11.40 -6.66
CA ARG A 97 -11.54 11.77 -6.79
C ARG A 97 -11.78 13.24 -6.47
N ARG A 98 -11.20 13.74 -5.38
CA ARG A 98 -11.25 15.16 -4.99
C ARG A 98 -10.68 16.08 -6.07
N GLU A 99 -9.57 15.72 -6.67
CA GLU A 99 -8.99 16.48 -7.80
C GLU A 99 -9.97 16.56 -8.99
N VAL A 100 -10.70 15.48 -9.29
CA VAL A 100 -11.68 15.47 -10.39
C VAL A 100 -12.94 16.25 -10.05
N GLU A 101 -13.56 15.97 -8.90
CA GLU A 101 -14.86 16.54 -8.51
C GLU A 101 -14.73 17.98 -8.01
N ASP A 102 -13.82 18.24 -7.06
CA ASP A 102 -13.79 19.52 -6.35
C ASP A 102 -12.90 20.55 -7.05
N VAL A 103 -11.75 20.12 -7.59
CA VAL A 103 -10.78 21.04 -8.22
C VAL A 103 -11.16 21.30 -9.68
N ARG A 104 -11.51 20.26 -10.44
CA ARG A 104 -11.85 20.38 -11.86
C ARG A 104 -13.35 20.57 -12.13
N GLY A 105 -14.20 20.36 -11.13
CA GLY A 105 -15.66 20.50 -11.27
C GLY A 105 -16.29 19.47 -12.21
N LEU A 106 -15.64 18.32 -12.41
CA LEU A 106 -16.10 17.26 -13.31
C LEU A 106 -16.73 16.12 -12.50
N PRO A 107 -17.78 15.47 -13.02
CA PRO A 107 -18.34 14.32 -12.34
C PRO A 107 -17.34 13.15 -12.32
N TRP A 108 -17.23 12.45 -11.19
CA TRP A 108 -16.47 11.21 -11.12
C TRP A 108 -17.12 10.13 -11.99
N ARG A 109 -16.41 9.67 -13.02
CA ARG A 109 -16.86 8.66 -13.98
C ARG A 109 -15.75 7.68 -14.31
N GLU A 110 -15.27 7.03 -13.27
CA GLU A 110 -14.35 5.90 -13.42
C GLU A 110 -15.05 4.67 -13.99
#